data_AF-A0A5C7IHZ1-F1
#
_entry.id   AF-A0A5C7IHZ1-F1
#
_cell.length_a   1.000
_cell.length_b   1.000
_cell.length_c   1.000
_cell.angle_alpha   90.00
_cell.angle_beta   90.00
_cell.angle_gamma   90.00
#
_symmetry.space_group_name_H-M   'P 1'
#
loop_
_entity.id
_entity.type
_entity.pdbx_description
1 polymer ?
#
loop_
_entity_poly.entity_id
_entity_poly.type
_entity_poly.pdbx_seq_one_letter_code
_entity_poly.pdbx_strand_id
1 'polypeptide(L)'
;MLEALIISRGVPPHLRIPLRVAEAAAVDESKTKRQHLSLLASNYLSRIANSPCLVLCIVTALVIISLAFHSRSLVCVSPYDPVSRIGPGLLRPDALESDFGYLGVPWCRSKHGKTVDWTSKDLLKALEEFVPIYETRPIKNNMYGMGFDHSFGLWFITRWLKPDLVIESGAFKGHSTWVLRQAMPDKRIISLSPRHPGKYLQKGPAYVDANCTYYAGKEFVDFGSVDWASVMKKHGISDLSRVLIFFDDHQNELKRLKQALKAGFRHLVFEDNYDTGTGDHYSLRQICDQFYIRGGGHSCFSDSDEARIRARRKKFWEKAVDVQELCGSVKTWWGVRGEMRDNFNHSNTPISYAEHFQNSRFVESILDVYWEIPPVAVLPSLIKQDMILLVHLVLSWKMAIHWMVRKLDSTSATKHIHNERLQAIYLRTSDRMI
;
A
#
# COMPACT_ATOMS: atom_id res chain seq x y z
N MET A 1 -29.39 -24.05 61.27
CA MET A 1 -29.90 -22.76 61.77
C MET A 1 -30.44 -22.05 60.53
N LEU A 2 -31.75 -21.94 60.28
CA LEU A 2 -32.88 -21.57 61.16
C LEU A 2 -32.67 -20.16 61.75
N GLU A 3 -33.62 -19.23 61.74
CA GLU A 3 -35.00 -19.12 61.18
C GLU A 3 -35.20 -17.61 60.81
N ALA A 4 -36.11 -17.13 59.96
CA ALA A 4 -37.54 -17.38 59.73
C ALA A 4 -38.49 -16.84 60.85
N LEU A 5 -39.68 -16.38 60.43
CA LEU A 5 -40.84 -15.99 61.27
C LEU A 5 -40.69 -14.73 62.17
N ILE A 6 -41.75 -14.02 62.63
CA ILE A 6 -43.09 -13.69 62.07
C ILE A 6 -43.78 -12.62 62.98
N ILE A 7 -44.66 -11.72 62.44
CA ILE A 7 -45.86 -11.08 63.10
C ILE A 7 -45.71 -10.29 64.45
N SER A 8 -46.53 -9.29 64.85
CA SER A 8 -47.46 -8.33 64.21
C SER A 8 -48.11 -7.40 65.28
N ARG A 9 -48.82 -6.34 64.82
CA ARG A 9 -49.96 -5.62 65.46
C ARG A 9 -49.79 -4.76 66.74
N GLY A 10 -50.42 -3.58 66.68
CA GLY A 10 -51.14 -2.92 67.80
C GLY A 10 -50.86 -1.42 67.97
N VAL A 11 -51.83 -0.50 68.12
CA VAL A 11 -53.23 -0.39 67.64
C VAL A 11 -53.67 1.10 67.77
N PRO A 12 -54.58 1.66 66.94
CA PRO A 12 -55.00 3.07 66.98
C PRO A 12 -56.32 3.27 67.79
N PRO A 13 -56.86 4.51 67.88
CA PRO A 13 -57.86 4.98 66.89
C PRO A 13 -57.57 6.45 66.45
N HIS A 14 -58.37 7.21 65.68
CA HIS A 14 -59.71 7.02 65.08
C HIS A 14 -59.72 7.71 63.66
N LEU A 15 -60.73 8.30 63.01
CA LEU A 15 -62.14 8.66 63.30
C LEU A 15 -62.98 8.67 61.99
N ARG A 16 -64.25 8.21 62.06
CA ARG A 16 -65.40 8.39 61.13
C ARG A 16 -65.27 8.01 59.63
N ILE A 17 -66.09 7.01 59.24
CA ILE A 17 -66.36 6.52 57.86
C ILE A 17 -67.86 6.16 57.77
N PRO A 18 -68.60 6.62 56.73
CA PRO A 18 -69.31 5.70 55.81
C PRO A 18 -69.13 6.11 54.32
N LEU A 19 -69.40 5.35 53.24
CA LEU A 19 -70.06 4.06 52.89
C LEU A 19 -71.42 4.13 52.15
N ARG A 20 -71.40 3.79 50.84
CA ARG A 20 -72.25 2.83 50.06
C ARG A 20 -72.35 3.22 48.56
N VAL A 21 -72.46 2.30 47.57
CA VAL A 21 -72.05 0.87 47.48
C VAL A 21 -72.01 0.39 46.01
N ALA A 22 -71.14 -0.58 45.70
CA ALA A 22 -71.15 -1.63 44.64
C ALA A 22 -71.44 -1.38 43.12
N GLU A 23 -70.67 -2.14 42.32
CA GLU A 23 -71.05 -2.93 41.11
C GLU A 23 -71.04 -2.40 39.64
N ALA A 24 -70.52 -3.31 38.78
CA ALA A 24 -70.79 -3.57 37.36
C ALA A 24 -70.39 -2.58 36.21
N ALA A 25 -69.33 -2.96 35.50
CA ALA A 25 -69.14 -3.05 34.03
C ALA A 25 -69.68 -1.95 33.08
N ALA A 26 -68.75 -1.32 32.33
CA ALA A 26 -69.01 -0.74 31.00
C ALA A 26 -67.77 -0.79 30.08
N VAL A 27 -68.06 -0.82 28.77
CA VAL A 27 -67.20 -0.92 27.57
C VAL A 27 -66.06 0.12 27.49
N ASP A 28 -64.91 -0.26 26.91
CA ASP A 28 -63.85 0.66 26.41
C ASP A 28 -63.96 0.85 24.89
N GLU A 29 -63.62 2.04 24.38
CA GLU A 29 -64.17 2.55 23.12
C GLU A 29 -63.15 3.06 22.07
N SER A 30 -63.26 2.48 20.87
CA SER A 30 -62.98 3.12 19.57
C SER A 30 -61.53 3.45 19.15
N LYS A 31 -61.32 3.39 17.83
CA LYS A 31 -60.04 3.63 17.15
C LYS A 31 -59.91 5.11 16.77
N THR A 32 -58.74 5.72 16.97
CA THR A 32 -58.39 7.00 16.33
C THR A 32 -57.29 6.84 15.26
N LYS A 33 -57.23 7.78 14.31
CA LYS A 33 -56.75 7.56 12.94
C LYS A 33 -55.50 8.40 12.65
N ARG A 34 -54.35 7.75 12.39
CA ARG A 34 -53.06 8.41 12.12
C ARG A 34 -53.12 9.22 10.81
N GLN A 35 -53.03 10.55 10.90
CA GLN A 35 -53.03 11.43 9.73
C GLN A 35 -51.66 11.45 9.02
N HIS A 36 -51.65 11.75 7.72
CA HIS A 36 -50.50 11.53 6.84
C HIS A 36 -49.71 12.83 6.57
N LEU A 37 -48.42 12.85 6.91
CA LEU A 37 -47.54 14.02 6.81
C LEU A 37 -47.42 14.63 5.41
N SER A 38 -47.66 13.85 4.36
CA SER A 38 -47.56 14.30 2.95
C SER A 38 -48.53 15.43 2.57
N LEU A 39 -49.69 15.53 3.24
CA LEU A 39 -50.68 16.58 2.98
C LEU A 39 -50.24 17.96 3.52
N LEU A 40 -49.43 18.01 4.58
CA LEU A 40 -48.92 19.26 5.14
C LEU A 40 -47.85 19.90 4.23
N ALA A 41 -46.97 19.09 3.63
CA ALA A 41 -45.93 19.58 2.73
C ALA A 41 -46.49 20.24 1.46
N SER A 42 -47.52 19.64 0.86
CA SER A 42 -48.17 20.16 -0.36
C SER A 42 -48.75 21.57 -0.16
N ASN A 43 -49.42 21.80 0.99
CA ASN A 43 -50.03 23.09 1.33
C ASN A 43 -49.02 24.17 1.75
N TYR A 44 -47.75 23.82 1.98
CA TYR A 44 -46.70 24.78 2.27
C TYR A 44 -46.03 25.28 0.97
N LEU A 45 -45.73 24.36 0.05
CA LEU A 45 -45.11 24.69 -1.25
C LEU A 45 -46.00 25.60 -2.11
N SER A 46 -47.32 25.37 -2.11
CA SER A 46 -48.28 26.20 -2.86
C SER A 46 -48.37 27.65 -2.38
N ARG A 47 -47.96 27.95 -1.13
CA ARG A 47 -47.92 29.32 -0.59
C ARG A 47 -46.64 30.08 -0.99
N ILE A 48 -45.53 29.37 -1.21
CA ILE A 48 -44.25 29.99 -1.60
C ILE A 48 -44.31 30.51 -3.04
N ALA A 49 -44.98 29.77 -3.94
CA ALA A 49 -45.11 30.13 -5.36
C ALA A 49 -45.88 31.45 -5.62
N ASN A 50 -46.74 31.88 -4.69
CA ASN A 50 -47.63 33.04 -4.89
C ASN A 50 -47.04 34.39 -4.41
N SER A 51 -45.75 34.46 -4.05
CA SER A 51 -45.08 35.72 -3.73
C SER A 51 -44.20 36.18 -4.90
N PRO A 52 -44.66 37.13 -5.75
CA PRO A 52 -43.91 37.54 -6.94
C PRO A 52 -42.55 38.18 -6.60
N CYS A 53 -42.43 38.84 -5.45
CA CYS A 53 -41.16 39.36 -4.95
C CYS A 53 -40.15 38.24 -4.63
N LEU A 54 -40.62 37.14 -4.04
CA LEU A 54 -39.77 35.99 -3.69
C LEU A 54 -39.32 35.23 -4.95
N VAL A 55 -40.22 35.08 -5.94
CA VAL A 55 -39.87 34.56 -7.27
C VAL A 55 -38.85 35.47 -7.97
N LEU A 56 -39.02 36.80 -7.92
CA LEU A 56 -38.08 37.75 -8.51
C LEU A 56 -36.68 37.64 -7.88
N CYS A 57 -36.60 37.50 -6.55
CA CYS A 57 -35.34 37.28 -5.84
C CYS A 57 -34.66 35.95 -6.21
N ILE A 58 -35.42 34.89 -6.47
CA ILE A 58 -34.87 33.61 -6.96
C ILE A 58 -34.33 33.78 -8.39
N VAL A 59 -35.07 34.46 -9.27
CA VAL A 59 -34.63 34.73 -10.65
C VAL A 59 -33.39 35.62 -10.69
N THR A 60 -33.32 36.70 -9.90
CA THR A 60 -32.12 37.56 -9.86
C THR A 60 -30.92 36.83 -9.25
N ALA A 61 -31.11 35.99 -8.22
CA ALA A 61 -30.05 35.12 -7.71
C ALA A 61 -29.53 34.14 -8.78
N LEU A 62 -30.42 33.50 -9.55
CA LEU A 62 -30.05 32.60 -10.65
C LEU A 62 -29.32 33.35 -11.79
N VAL A 63 -29.72 34.57 -12.11
CA VAL A 63 -29.03 35.43 -13.10
C VAL A 63 -27.64 35.84 -12.61
N ILE A 64 -27.51 36.26 -11.34
CA ILE A 64 -26.22 36.60 -10.74
C ILE A 64 -25.29 35.38 -10.71
N ILE A 65 -25.81 34.19 -10.36
CA ILE A 65 -25.07 32.93 -10.42
C ILE A 65 -24.63 32.64 -11.87
N SER A 66 -25.53 32.73 -12.85
CA SER A 66 -25.22 32.48 -14.26
C SER A 66 -24.12 33.42 -14.79
N LEU A 67 -24.17 34.71 -14.42
CA LEU A 67 -23.14 35.71 -14.73
C LEU A 67 -21.81 35.42 -14.01
N ALA A 68 -21.83 34.95 -12.76
CA ALA A 68 -20.66 34.56 -11.99
C ALA A 68 -20.01 33.24 -12.48
N PHE A 69 -20.74 32.43 -13.25
CA PHE A 69 -20.21 31.29 -13.99
C PHE A 69 -19.68 31.71 -15.38
N HIS A 70 -20.41 32.51 -16.15
CA HIS A 70 -20.02 32.89 -17.52
C HIS A 70 -18.85 33.90 -17.58
N SER A 71 -18.74 34.80 -16.61
CA SER A 71 -17.62 35.78 -16.53
C SER A 71 -16.24 35.13 -16.33
N ARG A 72 -16.18 33.84 -15.95
CA ARG A 72 -14.93 33.09 -15.77
C ARG A 72 -14.21 32.70 -17.07
N SER A 73 -14.82 32.95 -18.23
CA SER A 73 -14.24 32.64 -19.54
C SER A 73 -13.21 33.65 -20.06
N LEU A 74 -13.08 34.83 -19.42
CA LEU A 74 -12.20 35.93 -19.86
C LEU A 74 -10.78 35.90 -19.26
N VAL A 75 -10.41 34.83 -18.55
CA VAL A 75 -9.04 34.56 -18.11
C VAL A 75 -8.65 33.17 -18.59
N CYS A 76 -7.45 33.01 -19.17
CA CYS A 76 -6.95 31.73 -19.67
C CYS A 76 -6.58 30.77 -18.52
N VAL A 77 -7.59 30.20 -17.87
CA VAL A 77 -7.44 29.12 -16.92
C VAL A 77 -7.41 27.79 -17.68
N SER A 78 -6.44 26.92 -17.36
CA SER A 78 -6.35 25.56 -17.91
C SER A 78 -7.67 24.79 -17.70
N PRO A 79 -8.15 23.96 -18.65
CA PRO A 79 -9.53 23.44 -18.67
C PRO A 79 -9.84 22.35 -17.63
N TYR A 80 -9.10 22.29 -16.51
CA TYR A 80 -9.21 21.26 -15.48
C TYR A 80 -9.82 21.82 -14.19
N ASP A 81 -11.04 21.34 -13.87
CA ASP A 81 -11.84 21.78 -12.72
C ASP A 81 -11.10 21.57 -11.37
N PRO A 82 -10.85 22.63 -10.58
CA PRO A 82 -10.24 22.53 -9.26
C PRO A 82 -11.03 21.66 -8.26
N VAL A 83 -12.36 21.55 -8.40
CA VAL A 83 -13.22 20.81 -7.46
C VAL A 83 -12.94 19.30 -7.51
N SER A 84 -12.47 18.79 -8.66
CA SER A 84 -12.02 17.39 -8.82
C SER A 84 -10.90 16.97 -7.85
N ARG A 85 -10.11 17.94 -7.34
CA ARG A 85 -8.91 17.71 -6.51
C ARG A 85 -9.19 17.43 -5.03
N ILE A 86 -10.47 17.45 -4.61
CA ILE A 86 -10.89 17.32 -3.21
C ILE A 86 -11.45 15.91 -2.94
N GLY A 87 -10.55 14.95 -2.75
CA GLY A 87 -10.86 13.60 -2.27
C GLY A 87 -9.67 12.92 -1.59
N PRO A 88 -9.89 11.92 -0.73
CA PRO A 88 -8.81 11.17 -0.10
C PRO A 88 -8.13 10.23 -1.12
N GLY A 89 -7.03 10.70 -1.70
CA GLY A 89 -6.27 10.00 -2.76
C GLY A 89 -5.73 8.61 -2.41
N LEU A 90 -5.84 8.17 -1.14
CA LEU A 90 -5.54 6.79 -0.73
C LEU A 90 -6.60 5.76 -1.18
N LEU A 91 -7.73 6.22 -1.75
CA LEU A 91 -8.91 5.39 -2.07
C LEU A 91 -9.54 5.75 -3.43
N ARG A 92 -8.81 6.42 -4.35
CA ARG A 92 -9.38 6.86 -5.64
C ARG A 92 -8.38 6.89 -6.82
N PRO A 93 -8.06 5.73 -7.42
CA PRO A 93 -7.32 5.63 -8.68
C PRO A 93 -7.84 6.48 -9.85
N ASP A 94 -9.16 6.74 -9.96
CA ASP A 94 -9.74 7.51 -11.08
C ASP A 94 -9.48 9.02 -11.01
N ALA A 95 -8.47 9.46 -10.27
CA ALA A 95 -7.96 10.83 -10.30
C ALA A 95 -7.12 11.07 -11.58
N LEU A 96 -7.75 10.87 -12.74
CA LEU A 96 -7.27 11.22 -14.10
C LEU A 96 -5.81 10.81 -14.39
N GLU A 97 -5.46 9.53 -14.18
CA GLU A 97 -4.07 9.05 -14.11
C GLU A 97 -3.23 9.92 -13.15
N SER A 98 -3.22 9.56 -11.86
CA SER A 98 -2.21 10.08 -10.94
C SER A 98 -0.83 9.91 -11.56
N ASP A 99 -0.16 11.01 -11.90
CA ASP A 99 1.16 11.01 -12.51
C ASP A 99 2.18 10.21 -11.67
N PHE A 100 1.94 10.21 -10.35
CA PHE A 100 2.64 9.46 -9.33
C PHE A 100 2.03 8.06 -9.12
N GLY A 101 2.87 7.05 -8.85
CA GLY A 101 2.48 5.66 -8.58
C GLY A 101 1.70 5.45 -7.27
N TYR A 102 1.46 4.18 -6.89
CA TYR A 102 0.50 3.77 -5.84
C TYR A 102 0.64 4.46 -4.47
N LEU A 103 1.80 5.02 -4.13
CA LEU A 103 2.04 5.73 -2.87
C LEU A 103 2.14 7.27 -2.99
N GLY A 104 1.82 7.83 -4.16
CA GLY A 104 1.98 9.26 -4.42
C GLY A 104 3.45 9.67 -4.55
N VAL A 105 4.22 8.86 -5.29
CA VAL A 105 5.67 9.00 -5.53
C VAL A 105 6.02 8.71 -7.00
N PRO A 106 7.18 9.18 -7.49
CA PRO A 106 7.70 8.83 -8.82
C PRO A 106 7.91 7.32 -8.98
N TRP A 107 7.99 6.88 -10.24
CA TRP A 107 8.20 5.48 -10.63
C TRP A 107 8.88 5.39 -12.01
N CYS A 108 9.58 4.30 -12.29
CA CYS A 108 10.27 4.11 -13.58
C CYS A 108 9.31 3.78 -14.73
N ARG A 109 9.70 4.18 -15.94
CA ARG A 109 8.97 3.88 -17.17
C ARG A 109 9.56 2.67 -17.88
N SER A 110 8.73 1.66 -18.14
CA SER A 110 9.05 0.58 -19.10
C SER A 110 9.31 1.16 -20.49
N LYS A 111 10.42 0.75 -21.11
CA LYS A 111 10.94 1.22 -22.42
C LYS A 111 9.93 1.29 -23.57
N HIS A 112 8.92 0.40 -23.53
CA HIS A 112 7.85 0.30 -24.52
C HIS A 112 6.44 0.33 -23.90
N GLY A 113 6.30 0.89 -22.68
CA GLY A 113 5.01 0.93 -21.97
C GLY A 113 4.45 -0.43 -21.53
N LYS A 114 5.21 -1.52 -21.71
CA LYS A 114 4.81 -2.86 -21.26
C LYS A 114 4.64 -2.90 -19.74
N THR A 115 3.68 -3.71 -19.31
CA THR A 115 3.40 -4.01 -17.91
C THR A 115 3.51 -5.52 -17.68
N VAL A 116 3.13 -5.96 -16.48
CA VAL A 116 3.05 -7.37 -16.08
C VAL A 116 1.83 -8.08 -16.67
N ASP A 117 1.94 -9.39 -16.84
CA ASP A 117 0.90 -10.22 -17.47
C ASP A 117 -0.27 -10.58 -16.52
N TRP A 118 -0.21 -10.15 -15.25
CA TRP A 118 -1.19 -10.45 -14.20
C TRP A 118 -2.09 -9.27 -13.85
N THR A 119 -3.33 -9.55 -13.43
CA THR A 119 -4.33 -8.54 -13.06
C THR A 119 -4.52 -8.43 -11.54
N SER A 120 -5.22 -7.37 -11.10
CA SER A 120 -5.69 -7.25 -9.72
C SER A 120 -6.53 -8.45 -9.25
N LYS A 121 -7.25 -9.14 -10.15
CA LYS A 121 -8.05 -10.33 -9.81
C LYS A 121 -7.17 -11.53 -9.48
N ASP A 122 -6.03 -11.67 -10.16
CA ASP A 122 -5.05 -12.73 -9.90
C ASP A 122 -4.35 -12.50 -8.56
N LEU A 123 -3.96 -11.25 -8.27
CA LEU A 123 -3.39 -10.87 -6.96
C LEU A 123 -4.35 -11.20 -5.81
N LEU A 124 -5.64 -10.89 -5.96
CA LEU A 124 -6.64 -11.14 -4.93
C LEU A 124 -6.90 -12.63 -4.70
N LYS A 125 -7.02 -13.43 -5.76
CA LYS A 125 -7.13 -14.89 -5.65
C LYS A 125 -5.89 -15.51 -5.00
N ALA A 126 -4.71 -15.02 -5.37
CA ALA A 126 -3.45 -15.50 -4.82
C ALA A 126 -3.25 -15.07 -3.35
N LEU A 127 -3.87 -13.96 -2.92
CA LEU A 127 -3.91 -13.54 -1.52
C LEU A 127 -4.73 -14.53 -0.67
N GLU A 128 -5.84 -15.09 -1.18
CA GLU A 128 -6.60 -16.14 -0.49
C GLU A 128 -5.74 -17.40 -0.23
N GLU A 129 -4.85 -17.75 -1.16
CA GLU A 129 -3.87 -18.85 -1.00
C GLU A 129 -2.73 -18.46 -0.03
N PHE A 130 -2.21 -17.24 -0.11
CA PHE A 130 -1.04 -16.81 0.67
C PHE A 130 -1.32 -16.50 2.14
N VAL A 131 -2.49 -15.97 2.50
CA VAL A 131 -2.83 -15.60 3.88
C VAL A 131 -2.66 -16.77 4.88
N PRO A 132 -3.26 -17.96 4.68
CA PRO A 132 -3.06 -19.08 5.60
C PRO A 132 -1.61 -19.57 5.63
N ILE A 133 -0.89 -19.52 4.50
CA ILE A 133 0.55 -19.81 4.43
C ILE A 133 1.30 -18.86 5.37
N TYR A 134 1.09 -17.54 5.28
CA TYR A 134 1.77 -16.54 6.11
C TYR A 134 1.42 -16.61 7.61
N GLU A 135 0.24 -17.13 7.98
CA GLU A 135 -0.04 -17.44 9.39
C GLU A 135 0.89 -18.55 9.94
N THR A 136 1.31 -19.53 9.12
CA THR A 136 2.21 -20.61 9.55
C THR A 136 3.66 -20.18 9.80
N ARG A 137 4.13 -19.07 9.20
CA ARG A 137 5.55 -18.64 9.15
C ARG A 137 6.35 -18.87 10.44
N PRO A 138 7.61 -19.34 10.39
CA PRO A 138 8.41 -19.62 11.59
C PRO A 138 8.76 -18.35 12.38
N ILE A 139 8.97 -17.23 11.69
CA ILE A 139 9.39 -15.96 12.29
C ILE A 139 8.16 -15.07 12.49
N LYS A 140 7.47 -15.23 13.63
CA LYS A 140 6.26 -14.45 13.92
C LYS A 140 6.53 -12.94 14.02
N ASN A 141 7.64 -12.57 14.66
CA ASN A 141 8.15 -11.20 14.74
C ASN A 141 9.39 -11.03 13.83
N ASN A 142 9.18 -10.53 12.61
CA ASN A 142 10.26 -10.27 11.64
C ASN A 142 10.75 -8.80 11.68
N MET A 143 10.83 -8.16 12.85
CA MET A 143 11.40 -6.81 12.97
C MET A 143 12.80 -6.73 12.32
N TYR A 144 13.03 -5.66 11.54
CA TYR A 144 14.19 -5.44 10.65
C TYR A 144 14.30 -6.40 9.46
N GLY A 145 13.17 -6.82 8.87
CA GLY A 145 13.16 -7.56 7.61
C GLY A 145 11.76 -7.65 7.01
N MET A 146 11.69 -8.18 5.79
CA MET A 146 10.51 -8.24 4.92
C MET A 146 9.16 -8.45 5.64
N GLY A 147 8.22 -7.52 5.40
CA GLY A 147 6.86 -7.49 5.95
C GLY A 147 5.84 -8.30 5.13
N PHE A 148 4.54 -8.19 5.47
CA PHE A 148 3.48 -8.98 4.82
C PHE A 148 3.31 -8.68 3.32
N ASP A 149 3.15 -7.40 2.95
CA ASP A 149 2.91 -6.99 1.57
C ASP A 149 4.05 -7.42 0.63
N HIS A 150 5.30 -7.28 1.09
CA HIS A 150 6.49 -7.72 0.36
C HIS A 150 6.59 -9.26 0.31
N SER A 151 6.30 -9.95 1.43
CA SER A 151 6.26 -11.42 1.46
C SER A 151 5.23 -11.99 0.47
N PHE A 152 4.06 -11.36 0.39
CA PHE A 152 3.03 -11.70 -0.59
C PHE A 152 3.51 -11.45 -2.02
N GLY A 153 4.09 -10.28 -2.29
CA GLY A 153 4.62 -9.95 -3.61
C GLY A 153 5.71 -10.91 -4.09
N LEU A 154 6.73 -11.19 -3.25
CA LEU A 154 7.80 -12.14 -3.56
C LEU A 154 7.26 -13.54 -3.84
N TRP A 155 6.35 -14.03 -3.00
CA TRP A 155 5.69 -15.32 -3.20
C TRP A 155 4.89 -15.34 -4.51
N PHE A 156 4.08 -14.31 -4.76
CA PHE A 156 3.25 -14.20 -5.96
C PHE A 156 4.08 -14.19 -7.25
N ILE A 157 5.11 -13.34 -7.33
CA ILE A 157 6.00 -13.24 -8.49
C ILE A 157 6.69 -14.58 -8.74
N THR A 158 7.16 -15.24 -7.69
CA THR A 158 7.80 -16.57 -7.79
C THR A 158 6.80 -17.64 -8.27
N ARG A 159 5.57 -17.65 -7.76
CA ARG A 159 4.48 -18.55 -8.20
C ARG A 159 4.06 -18.31 -9.65
N TRP A 160 4.09 -17.06 -10.12
CA TRP A 160 3.73 -16.69 -11.48
C TRP A 160 4.82 -17.07 -12.49
N LEU A 161 6.05 -16.63 -12.25
CA LEU A 161 7.19 -16.85 -13.16
C LEU A 161 7.63 -18.32 -13.23
N LYS A 162 7.46 -19.07 -12.13
CA LYS A 162 7.85 -20.48 -11.98
C LYS A 162 9.33 -20.72 -12.38
N PRO A 163 10.28 -20.04 -11.71
CA PRO A 163 11.70 -20.22 -12.00
C PRO A 163 12.16 -21.65 -11.69
N ASP A 164 13.24 -22.07 -12.32
CA ASP A 164 13.93 -23.33 -12.02
C ASP A 164 14.91 -23.19 -10.85
N LEU A 165 15.39 -21.96 -10.63
CA LEU A 165 16.29 -21.59 -9.54
C LEU A 165 16.03 -20.13 -9.12
N VAL A 166 16.05 -19.87 -7.81
CA VAL A 166 16.06 -18.51 -7.25
C VAL A 166 17.42 -18.21 -6.62
N ILE A 167 17.91 -16.99 -6.83
CA ILE A 167 19.10 -16.45 -6.17
C ILE A 167 18.64 -15.34 -5.21
N GLU A 168 18.75 -15.59 -3.93
CA GLU A 168 18.53 -14.64 -2.84
C GLU A 168 19.88 -13.98 -2.49
N SER A 169 19.91 -12.65 -2.43
CA SER A 169 21.04 -11.87 -1.91
C SER A 169 20.52 -11.04 -0.76
N GLY A 170 20.93 -11.38 0.47
CA GLY A 170 20.31 -10.90 1.70
C GLY A 170 19.29 -11.89 2.25
N ALA A 171 19.70 -12.67 3.26
CA ALA A 171 18.86 -13.69 3.88
C ALA A 171 18.41 -13.33 5.32
N PHE A 172 19.20 -12.52 6.03
CA PHE A 172 19.01 -12.15 7.43
C PHE A 172 18.64 -13.36 8.34
N LYS A 173 17.37 -13.45 8.79
CA LYS A 173 16.83 -14.53 9.63
C LYS A 173 16.28 -15.73 8.83
N GLY A 174 16.26 -15.67 7.50
CA GLY A 174 15.72 -16.69 6.59
C GLY A 174 14.22 -16.56 6.29
N HIS A 175 13.59 -15.41 6.56
CA HIS A 175 12.15 -15.22 6.31
C HIS A 175 11.83 -15.19 4.80
N SER A 176 12.62 -14.44 4.02
CA SER A 176 12.62 -14.47 2.55
C SER A 176 12.83 -15.89 2.01
N THR A 177 13.82 -16.61 2.53
CA THR A 177 14.09 -18.00 2.11
C THR A 177 12.91 -18.94 2.40
N TRP A 178 12.22 -18.74 3.53
CA TRP A 178 10.98 -19.46 3.85
C TRP A 178 9.86 -19.14 2.86
N VAL A 179 9.62 -17.86 2.57
CA VAL A 179 8.61 -17.40 1.59
C VAL A 179 8.87 -18.01 0.21
N LEU A 180 10.13 -18.03 -0.24
CA LEU A 180 10.56 -18.66 -1.49
C LEU A 180 10.31 -20.18 -1.48
N ARG A 181 10.62 -20.88 -0.38
CA ARG A 181 10.31 -22.32 -0.24
C ARG A 181 8.80 -22.60 -0.24
N GLN A 182 7.96 -21.70 0.28
CA GLN A 182 6.50 -21.82 0.15
C GLN A 182 5.99 -21.51 -1.26
N ALA A 183 6.72 -20.73 -2.06
CA ALA A 183 6.36 -20.45 -3.45
C ALA A 183 6.71 -21.62 -4.39
N MET A 184 7.84 -22.28 -4.14
CA MET A 184 8.38 -23.34 -4.99
C MET A 184 9.05 -24.48 -4.18
N PRO A 185 8.24 -25.40 -3.59
CA PRO A 185 8.73 -26.43 -2.65
C PRO A 185 9.93 -27.24 -3.13
N ASP A 186 9.98 -27.64 -4.41
CA ASP A 186 10.98 -28.57 -4.94
C ASP A 186 12.16 -27.91 -5.67
N LYS A 187 12.11 -26.58 -5.88
CA LYS A 187 13.09 -25.84 -6.70
C LYS A 187 14.34 -25.44 -5.91
N ARG A 188 15.43 -25.12 -6.61
CA ARG A 188 16.71 -24.77 -5.98
C ARG A 188 16.70 -23.31 -5.52
N ILE A 189 17.23 -23.07 -4.32
CA ILE A 189 17.52 -21.74 -3.81
C ILE A 189 19.03 -21.63 -3.60
N ILE A 190 19.64 -20.55 -4.09
CA ILE A 190 20.98 -20.11 -3.73
C ILE A 190 20.81 -18.87 -2.87
N SER A 191 21.51 -18.77 -1.75
CA SER A 191 21.37 -17.67 -0.80
C SER A 191 22.75 -17.09 -0.45
N LEU A 192 22.97 -15.82 -0.81
CA LEU A 192 24.17 -15.07 -0.48
C LEU A 192 23.88 -14.23 0.77
N SER A 193 24.65 -14.43 1.85
CA SER A 193 24.50 -13.62 3.06
C SER A 193 25.79 -13.59 3.88
N PRO A 194 26.31 -12.42 4.30
CA PRO A 194 27.48 -12.34 5.18
C PRO A 194 27.33 -13.19 6.45
N ARG A 195 26.09 -13.38 6.93
CA ARG A 195 25.77 -14.19 8.10
C ARG A 195 24.69 -15.24 7.76
N HIS A 196 25.05 -16.51 7.92
CA HIS A 196 24.13 -17.64 7.72
C HIS A 196 22.93 -17.55 8.69
N PRO A 197 21.67 -17.72 8.22
CA PRO A 197 20.47 -17.56 9.05
C PRO A 197 20.45 -18.37 10.36
N GLY A 198 21.00 -19.59 10.35
CA GLY A 198 21.16 -20.41 11.57
C GLY A 198 21.97 -19.74 12.70
N LYS A 199 22.76 -18.70 12.42
CA LYS A 199 23.47 -17.90 13.44
C LYS A 199 22.57 -16.88 14.16
N TYR A 200 21.26 -16.87 13.88
CA TYR A 200 20.24 -16.10 14.60
C TYR A 200 19.39 -16.96 15.55
N LEU A 201 19.38 -18.31 15.39
CA LEU A 201 18.65 -19.24 16.27
C LEU A 201 18.98 -19.09 17.76
N GLN A 202 20.22 -18.68 18.07
CA GLN A 202 20.69 -18.38 19.43
C GLN A 202 20.08 -17.10 20.05
N LYS A 203 19.43 -16.26 19.25
CA LYS A 203 18.84 -14.97 19.65
C LYS A 203 17.31 -14.92 19.50
N GLY A 204 16.70 -15.95 18.93
CA GLY A 204 15.26 -16.01 18.67
C GLY A 204 14.93 -16.83 17.42
N PRO A 205 13.67 -16.82 16.96
CA PRO A 205 13.24 -17.54 15.76
C PRO A 205 14.02 -17.11 14.51
N ALA A 206 14.48 -18.10 13.77
CA ALA A 206 15.08 -17.99 12.45
C ALA A 206 14.73 -19.25 11.65
N TYR A 207 14.92 -19.21 10.33
CA TYR A 207 14.67 -20.31 9.42
C TYR A 207 15.96 -20.66 8.66
N VAL A 208 16.16 -21.95 8.41
CA VAL A 208 17.23 -22.47 7.55
C VAL A 208 16.56 -23.52 6.67
N ASP A 209 16.65 -23.35 5.36
CA ASP A 209 16.15 -24.34 4.41
C ASP A 209 17.21 -25.41 4.14
N ALA A 210 16.84 -26.68 4.29
CA ALA A 210 17.77 -27.80 4.13
C ALA A 210 18.17 -28.09 2.66
N ASN A 211 17.48 -27.47 1.70
CA ASN A 211 17.70 -27.63 0.25
C ASN A 211 18.15 -26.28 -0.39
N CYS A 212 18.71 -25.37 0.42
CA CYS A 212 19.25 -24.09 0.00
C CYS A 212 20.79 -24.12 0.04
N THR A 213 21.41 -23.61 -1.02
CA THR A 213 22.87 -23.47 -1.09
C THR A 213 23.26 -22.10 -0.53
N TYR A 214 23.65 -22.06 0.75
CA TYR A 214 24.09 -20.84 1.43
C TYR A 214 25.57 -20.54 1.19
N TYR A 215 25.88 -19.42 0.54
CA TYR A 215 27.23 -18.85 0.49
C TYR A 215 27.35 -17.81 1.62
N ALA A 216 27.89 -18.24 2.77
CA ALA A 216 27.80 -17.45 4.00
C ALA A 216 29.01 -17.60 4.95
N GLY A 217 29.26 -16.56 5.76
CA GLY A 217 30.38 -16.55 6.71
C GLY A 217 31.73 -16.62 6.00
N LYS A 218 32.46 -17.74 6.16
CA LYS A 218 33.74 -17.98 5.45
C LYS A 218 33.56 -18.27 3.96
N GLU A 219 32.37 -18.71 3.55
CA GLU A 219 32.01 -19.01 2.16
C GLU A 219 31.16 -17.89 1.55
N PHE A 220 31.06 -16.73 2.22
CA PHE A 220 30.38 -15.57 1.67
C PHE A 220 31.19 -14.96 0.52
N VAL A 221 30.46 -14.64 -0.56
CA VAL A 221 30.95 -13.91 -1.72
C VAL A 221 29.85 -12.95 -2.16
N ASP A 222 30.21 -11.70 -2.48
CA ASP A 222 29.26 -10.71 -2.96
C ASP A 222 28.68 -11.12 -4.32
N PHE A 223 27.40 -10.81 -4.57
CA PHE A 223 26.71 -11.11 -5.83
C PHE A 223 27.48 -10.66 -7.09
N GLY A 224 28.19 -9.53 -7.04
CA GLY A 224 29.00 -9.02 -8.15
C GLY A 224 30.33 -9.74 -8.39
N SER A 225 30.73 -10.62 -7.47
CA SER A 225 32.01 -11.34 -7.45
C SER A 225 31.85 -12.85 -7.66
N VAL A 226 30.62 -13.36 -7.78
CA VAL A 226 30.35 -14.77 -8.07
C VAL A 226 30.61 -15.08 -9.55
N ASP A 227 31.30 -16.18 -9.83
CA ASP A 227 31.32 -16.78 -11.17
C ASP A 227 29.97 -17.44 -11.47
N TRP A 228 29.02 -16.63 -11.95
CA TRP A 228 27.68 -17.09 -12.28
C TRP A 228 27.66 -18.12 -13.40
N ALA A 229 28.62 -18.12 -14.32
CA ALA A 229 28.68 -19.13 -15.38
C ALA A 229 29.01 -20.52 -14.81
N SER A 230 30.00 -20.60 -13.92
CA SER A 230 30.34 -21.84 -13.21
C SER A 230 29.23 -22.29 -12.26
N VAL A 231 28.61 -21.37 -11.51
CA VAL A 231 27.50 -21.69 -10.59
C VAL A 231 26.26 -22.17 -11.34
N MET A 232 25.82 -21.50 -12.41
CA MET A 232 24.66 -21.95 -13.21
C MET A 232 24.93 -23.32 -13.84
N LYS A 233 26.13 -23.55 -14.38
CA LYS A 233 26.56 -24.87 -14.89
C LYS A 233 26.53 -25.95 -13.80
N LYS A 234 27.06 -25.67 -12.60
CA LYS A 234 27.03 -26.58 -11.43
C LYS A 234 25.60 -26.97 -11.03
N HIS A 235 24.66 -26.04 -11.10
CA HIS A 235 23.25 -26.28 -10.75
C HIS A 235 22.38 -26.75 -11.93
N GLY A 236 22.97 -27.00 -13.11
CA GLY A 236 22.28 -27.54 -14.29
C GLY A 236 21.39 -26.53 -15.03
N ILE A 237 21.62 -25.23 -14.85
CA ILE A 237 20.84 -24.16 -15.48
C ILE A 237 21.53 -23.73 -16.78
N SER A 238 20.82 -23.88 -17.91
CA SER A 238 21.24 -23.41 -19.24
C SER A 238 20.47 -22.17 -19.72
N ASP A 239 19.24 -21.95 -19.23
CA ASP A 239 18.40 -20.80 -19.58
C ASP A 239 18.29 -19.83 -18.38
N LEU A 240 18.97 -18.68 -18.50
CA LEU A 240 18.97 -17.63 -17.49
C LEU A 240 17.65 -16.85 -17.39
N SER A 241 16.73 -17.00 -18.35
CA SER A 241 15.37 -16.46 -18.24
C SER A 241 14.50 -17.26 -17.28
N ARG A 242 14.90 -18.50 -16.94
CA ARG A 242 14.25 -19.32 -15.90
C ARG A 242 14.83 -19.10 -14.50
N VAL A 243 15.70 -18.10 -14.33
CA VAL A 243 16.27 -17.70 -13.03
C VAL A 243 15.64 -16.39 -12.55
N LEU A 244 15.21 -16.37 -11.29
CA LEU A 244 14.73 -15.18 -10.61
C LEU A 244 15.76 -14.75 -9.55
N ILE A 245 16.11 -13.47 -9.53
CA ILE A 245 16.99 -12.87 -8.51
C ILE A 245 16.13 -12.06 -7.53
N PHE A 246 16.41 -12.19 -6.23
CA PHE A 246 15.81 -11.39 -5.17
C PHE A 246 16.90 -10.69 -4.36
N PHE A 247 16.82 -9.37 -4.23
CA PHE A 247 17.76 -8.53 -3.49
C PHE A 247 17.09 -7.92 -2.25
N ASP A 248 17.62 -8.25 -1.07
CA ASP A 248 17.24 -7.81 0.29
C ASP A 248 18.55 -7.55 1.09
N ASP A 249 19.56 -6.97 0.41
CA ASP A 249 20.94 -6.80 0.90
C ASP A 249 21.38 -5.35 1.11
N HIS A 250 20.44 -4.40 0.99
CA HIS A 250 20.63 -2.96 1.19
C HIS A 250 21.88 -2.40 0.49
N GLN A 251 22.17 -2.94 -0.70
CA GLN A 251 23.13 -2.38 -1.64
C GLN A 251 22.39 -1.50 -2.64
N ASN A 252 23.11 -0.52 -3.19
CA ASN A 252 22.65 0.33 -4.28
C ASN A 252 22.00 -0.49 -5.43
N GLU A 253 20.73 -0.23 -5.74
CA GLU A 253 19.96 -1.01 -6.71
C GLU A 253 20.57 -0.92 -8.12
N LEU A 254 21.12 0.25 -8.50
CA LEU A 254 21.79 0.44 -9.79
C LEU A 254 23.04 -0.43 -9.93
N LYS A 255 23.80 -0.60 -8.84
CA LYS A 255 24.97 -1.48 -8.75
C LYS A 255 24.53 -2.94 -8.93
N ARG A 256 23.50 -3.38 -8.22
CA ARG A 256 22.94 -4.74 -8.36
C ARG A 256 22.34 -5.01 -9.74
N LEU A 257 21.61 -4.05 -10.31
CA LEU A 257 21.04 -4.12 -11.66
C LEU A 257 22.13 -4.24 -12.74
N LYS A 258 23.20 -3.42 -12.65
CA LYS A 258 24.38 -3.53 -13.53
C LYS A 258 25.11 -4.88 -13.38
N GLN A 259 25.24 -5.39 -12.16
CA GLN A 259 25.83 -6.72 -11.90
C GLN A 259 24.97 -7.86 -12.48
N ALA A 260 23.65 -7.83 -12.28
CA ALA A 260 22.73 -8.85 -12.76
C ALA A 260 22.64 -8.88 -14.30
N LEU A 261 22.62 -7.71 -14.95
CA LEU A 261 22.74 -7.58 -16.39
C LEU A 261 24.04 -8.17 -16.94
N LYS A 262 25.19 -7.86 -16.31
CA LYS A 262 26.49 -8.42 -16.69
C LYS A 262 26.52 -9.96 -16.58
N ALA A 263 25.76 -10.52 -15.64
CA ALA A 263 25.60 -11.96 -15.47
C ALA A 263 24.53 -12.59 -16.40
N GLY A 264 23.80 -11.78 -17.19
CA GLY A 264 22.77 -12.25 -18.13
C GLY A 264 21.38 -12.52 -17.52
N PHE A 265 21.16 -12.18 -16.24
CA PHE A 265 19.86 -12.39 -15.58
C PHE A 265 18.83 -11.32 -15.98
N ARG A 266 17.57 -11.75 -16.13
CA ARG A 266 16.48 -10.86 -16.62
C ARG A 266 15.36 -10.59 -15.65
N HIS A 267 15.03 -11.53 -14.76
CA HIS A 267 13.94 -11.41 -13.80
C HIS A 267 14.52 -11.05 -12.43
N LEU A 268 14.28 -9.81 -11.98
CA LEU A 268 14.84 -9.27 -10.74
C LEU A 268 13.69 -8.78 -9.86
N VAL A 269 13.80 -9.01 -8.56
CA VAL A 269 12.96 -8.38 -7.53
C VAL A 269 13.87 -7.70 -6.52
N PHE A 270 13.55 -6.46 -6.18
CA PHE A 270 14.22 -5.70 -5.13
C PHE A 270 13.23 -5.47 -3.98
N GLU A 271 13.69 -5.68 -2.74
CA GLU A 271 13.13 -5.08 -1.53
C GLU A 271 13.36 -3.55 -1.53
N ASP A 272 12.68 -2.83 -0.64
CA ASP A 272 13.05 -1.47 -0.21
C ASP A 272 13.24 -0.38 -1.29
N ASN A 273 12.32 -0.26 -2.27
CA ASN A 273 12.33 0.83 -3.26
C ASN A 273 12.01 2.22 -2.62
N TYR A 274 13.02 2.83 -2.00
CA TYR A 274 12.93 4.07 -1.23
C TYR A 274 12.43 5.27 -2.05
N ASP A 275 11.75 6.20 -1.37
CA ASP A 275 11.40 7.52 -1.90
C ASP A 275 12.60 8.48 -1.90
N THR A 276 12.55 9.52 -2.71
CA THR A 276 13.60 10.55 -2.83
C THR A 276 13.82 11.28 -1.50
N GLY A 277 15.10 11.47 -1.16
CA GLY A 277 15.53 12.16 0.06
C GLY A 277 15.57 11.30 1.33
N THR A 278 15.27 10.00 1.26
CA THR A 278 15.29 9.08 2.41
C THR A 278 15.85 7.69 2.03
N GLY A 279 16.06 6.82 3.01
CA GLY A 279 16.58 5.45 2.81
C GLY A 279 18.08 5.27 3.09
N ASP A 280 18.50 3.99 3.04
CA ASP A 280 19.87 3.57 3.33
C ASP A 280 20.69 3.14 2.10
N HIS A 281 20.05 3.03 0.94
CA HIS A 281 20.70 2.81 -0.34
C HIS A 281 19.96 3.54 -1.47
N TYR A 282 20.62 3.68 -2.63
CA TYR A 282 20.10 4.35 -3.81
C TYR A 282 19.17 3.43 -4.62
N SER A 283 17.87 3.77 -4.65
CA SER A 283 16.79 2.95 -5.23
C SER A 283 16.38 3.36 -6.64
N LEU A 284 15.66 2.47 -7.36
CA LEU A 284 15.19 2.75 -8.72
C LEU A 284 14.14 3.86 -8.78
N ARG A 285 13.27 4.00 -7.78
CA ARG A 285 12.37 5.17 -7.65
C ARG A 285 13.14 6.48 -7.58
N GLN A 286 14.21 6.53 -6.81
CA GLN A 286 15.06 7.72 -6.74
C GLN A 286 15.73 8.00 -8.08
N ILE A 287 16.26 6.97 -8.74
CA ILE A 287 16.87 7.07 -10.07
C ILE A 287 15.87 7.63 -11.09
N CYS A 288 14.61 7.20 -11.04
CA CYS A 288 13.55 7.57 -11.97
C CYS A 288 12.76 8.84 -11.58
N ASP A 289 13.20 9.58 -10.56
CA ASP A 289 12.61 10.86 -10.16
C ASP A 289 13.11 12.01 -11.06
N GLN A 290 12.70 11.99 -12.33
CA GLN A 290 13.14 12.95 -13.36
C GLN A 290 12.00 13.80 -13.91
N PHE A 291 12.27 15.08 -14.18
CA PHE A 291 11.32 16.06 -14.73
C PHE A 291 10.68 15.67 -16.07
N TYR A 292 11.31 14.79 -16.86
CA TYR A 292 10.80 14.31 -18.14
C TYR A 292 9.98 13.00 -17.99
N ILE A 293 10.04 12.37 -16.83
CA ILE A 293 9.13 11.30 -16.42
C ILE A 293 7.92 12.00 -15.80
N ARG A 294 6.74 11.86 -16.43
CA ARG A 294 5.47 12.40 -15.88
C ARG A 294 5.28 11.88 -14.45
N GLY A 295 5.21 12.78 -13.47
CA GLY A 295 5.13 12.46 -12.04
C GLY A 295 6.48 12.29 -11.32
N GLY A 296 7.60 12.52 -12.02
CA GLY A 296 8.93 12.70 -11.45
C GLY A 296 9.44 14.14 -11.63
N GLY A 297 10.62 14.42 -11.08
CA GLY A 297 11.22 15.74 -11.05
C GLY A 297 10.63 16.58 -9.93
N HIS A 298 10.88 16.14 -8.69
CA HIS A 298 10.45 16.81 -7.46
C HIS A 298 10.65 18.34 -7.45
N SER A 299 9.73 19.00 -6.77
CA SER A 299 9.52 20.44 -6.82
C SER A 299 9.56 21.05 -5.42
N CYS A 300 10.60 21.84 -5.16
CA CYS A 300 10.75 22.55 -3.88
C CYS A 300 9.80 23.75 -3.68
N PHE A 301 8.79 23.93 -4.55
CA PHE A 301 7.72 24.91 -4.36
C PHE A 301 6.67 24.37 -3.37
N SER A 302 6.41 25.12 -2.31
CA SER A 302 5.61 24.67 -1.15
C SER A 302 4.10 24.55 -1.41
N ASP A 303 3.61 25.17 -2.48
CA ASP A 303 2.23 25.13 -2.97
C ASP A 303 1.98 24.04 -4.05
N SER A 304 3.06 23.41 -4.53
CA SER A 304 3.04 22.41 -5.60
C SER A 304 2.14 21.21 -5.31
N ASP A 305 1.73 20.51 -6.38
CA ASP A 305 0.93 19.30 -6.27
C ASP A 305 1.70 18.18 -5.53
N GLU A 306 3.03 18.08 -5.72
CA GLU A 306 3.89 17.16 -4.97
C GLU A 306 3.97 17.51 -3.48
N ALA A 307 4.24 18.77 -3.12
CA ALA A 307 4.29 19.20 -1.72
C ALA A 307 2.98 18.85 -0.98
N ARG A 308 1.84 19.02 -1.67
CA ARG A 308 0.51 18.65 -1.16
C ARG A 308 0.32 17.14 -1.01
N ILE A 309 0.88 16.33 -1.90
CA ILE A 309 0.85 14.85 -1.81
C ILE A 309 1.75 14.37 -0.67
N ARG A 310 3.01 14.83 -0.60
CA ARG A 310 3.96 14.51 0.48
C ARG A 310 3.40 14.89 1.86
N ALA A 311 2.84 16.09 2.01
CA ALA A 311 2.22 16.54 3.26
C ALA A 311 0.91 15.79 3.63
N ARG A 312 0.18 15.23 2.66
CA ARG A 312 -0.93 14.29 2.93
C ARG A 312 -0.40 12.94 3.42
N ARG A 313 0.65 12.42 2.77
CA ARG A 313 1.29 11.13 3.06
C ARG A 313 1.96 11.08 4.45
N LYS A 314 2.65 12.15 4.86
CA LYS A 314 3.27 12.33 6.18
C LYS A 314 2.33 12.07 7.36
N LYS A 315 1.01 12.26 7.18
CA LYS A 315 -0.02 12.04 8.22
C LYS A 315 -0.34 10.57 8.48
N PHE A 316 0.09 9.65 7.61
CA PHE A 316 -0.28 8.23 7.64
C PHE A 316 0.91 7.27 7.51
N TRP A 317 2.13 7.80 7.33
CA TRP A 317 3.37 7.02 7.20
C TRP A 317 4.51 7.76 7.89
N GLU A 318 5.05 7.15 8.95
CA GLU A 318 6.03 7.73 9.87
C GLU A 318 7.35 8.11 9.17
N LYS A 319 7.87 7.23 8.30
CA LYS A 319 9.10 7.46 7.50
C LYS A 319 8.91 8.27 6.22
N ALA A 320 7.69 8.70 5.87
CA ALA A 320 7.48 9.56 4.71
C ALA A 320 8.19 10.92 4.92
N VAL A 321 8.84 11.45 3.89
CA VAL A 321 9.40 12.82 3.91
C VAL A 321 8.41 13.83 3.33
N ASP A 322 8.33 15.02 3.92
CA ASP A 322 7.67 16.19 3.33
C ASP A 322 8.61 17.00 2.41
N VAL A 323 8.14 18.11 1.84
CA VAL A 323 8.94 18.89 0.86
C VAL A 323 10.02 19.73 1.55
N GLN A 324 9.82 20.08 2.82
CA GLN A 324 10.80 20.80 3.64
C GLN A 324 11.96 19.86 4.04
N GLU A 325 11.63 18.62 4.44
CA GLU A 325 12.60 17.56 4.74
C GLU A 325 13.37 17.04 3.52
N LEU A 326 12.75 17.08 2.33
CA LEU A 326 13.39 16.72 1.07
C LEU A 326 14.40 17.79 0.63
N CYS A 327 13.94 19.03 0.45
CA CYS A 327 14.74 20.09 -0.18
C CYS A 327 15.75 20.74 0.77
N GLY A 328 15.40 20.90 2.05
CA GLY A 328 16.24 21.57 3.05
C GLY A 328 16.64 23.00 2.68
N SER A 329 17.70 23.51 3.32
CA SER A 329 18.26 24.85 3.06
C SER A 329 19.13 24.92 1.80
N VAL A 330 19.85 23.83 1.51
CA VAL A 330 20.81 23.74 0.38
C VAL A 330 20.09 23.63 -0.97
N LYS A 331 18.80 23.27 -0.97
CA LYS A 331 18.09 22.69 -2.12
C LYS A 331 18.85 21.45 -2.59
N THR A 332 18.76 20.38 -1.83
CA THR A 332 19.16 19.06 -2.28
C THR A 332 18.03 18.41 -3.05
N TRP A 333 18.37 17.93 -4.23
CA TRP A 333 17.52 17.27 -5.20
C TRP A 333 18.08 15.84 -5.36
N TRP A 334 17.28 14.90 -5.85
CA TRP A 334 17.65 13.51 -6.19
C TRP A 334 18.28 12.60 -5.11
N GLY A 335 18.29 11.29 -5.40
CA GLY A 335 18.93 10.26 -4.58
C GLY A 335 18.49 10.30 -3.11
N VAL A 336 19.44 10.08 -2.21
CA VAL A 336 19.27 10.41 -0.79
C VAL A 336 19.95 11.75 -0.51
N ARG A 337 19.24 12.84 -0.85
CA ARG A 337 19.71 14.23 -0.71
C ARG A 337 21.01 14.52 -1.48
N GLY A 338 21.11 14.01 -2.70
CA GLY A 338 22.28 14.10 -3.56
C GLY A 338 23.30 12.96 -3.38
N GLU A 339 23.12 12.04 -2.43
CA GLU A 339 24.02 10.90 -2.21
C GLU A 339 23.58 9.61 -2.93
N MET A 340 24.54 8.90 -3.53
CA MET A 340 24.46 7.48 -3.86
C MET A 340 24.86 6.72 -2.60
N ARG A 341 23.85 6.24 -1.86
CA ARG A 341 24.07 5.40 -0.69
C ARG A 341 24.20 3.95 -1.11
N ASP A 342 25.13 3.25 -0.47
CA ASP A 342 25.45 1.85 -0.68
C ASP A 342 25.92 1.23 0.64
N ASN A 343 25.87 -0.10 0.72
CA ASN A 343 26.30 -0.86 1.89
C ASN A 343 25.66 -0.39 3.21
N PHE A 344 24.32 -0.42 3.31
CA PHE A 344 23.56 -0.02 4.51
C PHE A 344 23.89 1.41 5.00
N ASN A 345 23.99 2.40 4.10
CA ASN A 345 24.38 3.79 4.40
C ASN A 345 25.76 3.94 5.10
N HIS A 346 26.68 3.00 4.89
CA HIS A 346 28.09 3.15 5.29
C HIS A 346 28.98 3.68 4.15
N SER A 347 28.47 3.77 2.92
CA SER A 347 29.16 4.34 1.76
C SER A 347 28.26 5.34 1.05
N ASN A 348 28.60 6.63 1.19
CA ASN A 348 27.79 7.74 0.70
C ASN A 348 28.61 8.54 -0.32
N THR A 349 28.35 8.31 -1.61
CA THR A 349 29.06 8.96 -2.72
C THR A 349 28.21 10.12 -3.27
N PRO A 350 28.69 11.38 -3.27
CA PRO A 350 27.94 12.48 -3.89
C PRO A 350 27.70 12.26 -5.40
N ILE A 351 26.46 12.43 -5.86
CA ILE A 351 26.06 12.32 -7.28
C ILE A 351 25.86 13.71 -7.87
N SER A 352 26.44 13.99 -9.04
CA SER A 352 26.08 15.19 -9.80
C SER A 352 24.72 15.04 -10.48
N TYR A 353 24.02 16.16 -10.75
CA TYR A 353 22.76 16.12 -11.51
C TYR A 353 22.90 15.40 -12.86
N ALA A 354 23.99 15.68 -13.58
CA ALA A 354 24.25 15.09 -14.89
C ALA A 354 24.43 13.57 -14.79
N GLU A 355 25.19 13.09 -13.80
CA GLU A 355 25.37 11.66 -13.54
C GLU A 355 24.06 10.99 -13.10
N HIS A 356 23.30 11.63 -12.22
CA HIS A 356 21.99 11.16 -11.78
C HIS A 356 21.02 10.99 -12.97
N PHE A 357 20.96 11.99 -13.86
CA PHE A 357 20.19 11.95 -15.10
C PHE A 357 20.67 10.82 -16.03
N GLN A 358 21.98 10.64 -16.23
CA GLN A 358 22.52 9.55 -17.06
C GLN A 358 22.22 8.16 -16.47
N ASN A 359 22.23 8.02 -15.14
CA ASN A 359 21.82 6.80 -14.46
C ASN A 359 20.34 6.48 -14.71
N SER A 360 19.46 7.49 -14.76
CA SER A 360 18.05 7.32 -15.16
C SER A 360 17.90 6.89 -16.62
N ARG A 361 18.60 7.57 -17.55
CA ARG A 361 18.58 7.21 -18.98
C ARG A 361 19.09 5.80 -19.23
N PHE A 362 20.11 5.36 -18.48
CA PHE A 362 20.56 3.96 -18.49
C PHE A 362 19.44 3.02 -18.05
N VAL A 363 18.81 3.27 -16.90
CA VAL A 363 17.72 2.43 -16.36
C VAL A 363 16.52 2.33 -17.31
N GLU A 364 16.02 3.43 -17.85
CA GLU A 364 14.94 3.40 -18.85
C GLU A 364 15.32 2.59 -20.11
N SER A 365 16.58 2.63 -20.52
CA SER A 365 17.05 1.94 -21.74
C SER A 365 17.06 0.41 -21.61
N ILE A 366 17.07 -0.14 -20.39
CA ILE A 366 17.15 -1.57 -20.10
C ILE A 366 15.85 -2.19 -19.59
N LEU A 367 14.92 -1.41 -19.05
CA LEU A 367 13.66 -1.91 -18.47
C LEU A 367 12.64 -2.31 -19.54
N ASP A 368 12.43 -3.62 -19.75
CA ASP A 368 11.30 -4.12 -20.54
C ASP A 368 9.99 -4.01 -19.75
N VAL A 369 10.02 -4.33 -18.45
CA VAL A 369 8.92 -4.14 -17.50
C VAL A 369 9.48 -3.59 -16.19
N TYR A 370 8.82 -2.58 -15.64
CA TYR A 370 8.91 -2.14 -14.24
C TYR A 370 7.53 -2.25 -13.60
N TRP A 371 7.43 -2.88 -12.42
CA TRP A 371 6.18 -3.02 -11.69
C TRP A 371 6.40 -2.96 -10.18
N GLU A 372 5.67 -2.08 -9.51
CA GLU A 372 5.69 -1.95 -8.06
C GLU A 372 4.61 -2.82 -7.43
N ILE A 373 4.95 -3.59 -6.39
CA ILE A 373 3.95 -4.36 -5.66
C ILE A 373 2.96 -3.39 -4.99
N PRO A 374 1.66 -3.47 -5.29
CA PRO A 374 0.66 -2.61 -4.67
C PRO A 374 0.44 -3.02 -3.21
N PRO A 375 0.35 -2.08 -2.24
CA PRO A 375 0.08 -2.42 -0.86
C PRO A 375 -1.24 -3.18 -0.72
N VAL A 376 -1.27 -4.27 0.04
CA VAL A 376 -2.41 -5.19 0.10
C VAL A 376 -3.65 -4.51 0.67
N ALA A 377 -3.47 -3.56 1.59
CA ALA A 377 -4.55 -2.72 2.12
C ALA A 377 -5.27 -1.86 1.06
N VAL A 378 -4.66 -1.62 -0.10
CA VAL A 378 -5.22 -0.82 -1.20
C VAL A 378 -5.96 -1.70 -2.22
N LEU A 379 -5.57 -2.96 -2.42
CA LEU A 379 -6.16 -3.87 -3.42
C LEU A 379 -7.72 -3.93 -3.39
N PRO A 380 -8.41 -4.01 -2.23
CA PRO A 380 -9.88 -4.04 -2.18
C PRO A 380 -10.56 -2.72 -2.55
N SER A 381 -9.81 -1.62 -2.63
CA SER A 381 -10.34 -0.33 -3.10
C SER A 381 -10.38 -0.26 -4.63
N LEU A 382 -9.40 -0.86 -5.32
CA LEU A 382 -9.32 -0.91 -6.79
C LEU A 382 -10.57 -1.58 -7.40
N ILE A 383 -11.01 -2.70 -6.80
CA ILE A 383 -12.18 -3.48 -7.26
C ILE A 383 -13.47 -2.65 -7.30
N LYS A 384 -13.60 -1.63 -6.44
CA LYS A 384 -14.85 -0.84 -6.33
C LYS A 384 -15.19 -0.06 -7.60
N GLN A 385 -14.21 0.19 -8.45
CA GLN A 385 -14.35 1.04 -9.63
C GLN A 385 -14.78 0.20 -10.85
N ASP A 386 -14.25 -1.03 -10.97
CA ASP A 386 -14.58 -1.95 -12.07
C ASP A 386 -15.92 -2.71 -11.91
N MET A 387 -16.51 -2.79 -10.71
CA MET A 387 -17.64 -3.69 -10.44
C MET A 387 -18.88 -3.01 -9.82
N ILE A 388 -19.59 -2.22 -10.63
CA ILE A 388 -21.03 -1.92 -10.40
C ILE A 388 -21.89 -3.11 -10.87
N LEU A 389 -21.73 -4.29 -10.26
CA LEU A 389 -22.68 -5.44 -10.26
C LEU A 389 -22.08 -6.67 -9.56
N LEU A 390 -22.16 -6.74 -8.22
CA LEU A 390 -22.18 -8.00 -7.41
C LEU A 390 -22.23 -7.69 -5.89
N VAL A 391 -23.38 -7.24 -5.39
CA VAL A 391 -23.51 -6.72 -4.01
C VAL A 391 -23.29 -7.79 -2.92
N HIS A 392 -23.56 -9.07 -3.20
CA HIS A 392 -23.62 -10.11 -2.16
C HIS A 392 -22.26 -10.76 -1.81
N LEU A 393 -21.35 -10.94 -2.77
CA LEU A 393 -20.01 -11.53 -2.51
C LEU A 393 -19.06 -10.54 -1.80
N VAL A 394 -19.19 -9.24 -2.07
CA VAL A 394 -18.31 -8.20 -1.52
C VAL A 394 -18.46 -8.04 0.01
N LEU A 395 -19.57 -8.48 0.60
CA LEU A 395 -19.81 -8.36 2.05
C LEU A 395 -18.98 -9.35 2.88
N SER A 396 -18.91 -10.62 2.50
CA SER A 396 -18.05 -11.60 3.18
C SER A 396 -16.56 -11.27 3.00
N TRP A 397 -16.16 -10.84 1.80
CA TRP A 397 -14.78 -10.41 1.53
C TRP A 397 -14.35 -9.18 2.33
N LYS A 398 -15.21 -8.14 2.44
CA LYS A 398 -14.94 -7.01 3.33
C LYS A 398 -14.84 -7.46 4.79
N MET A 399 -15.71 -8.36 5.24
CA MET A 399 -15.64 -8.90 6.59
C MET A 399 -14.33 -9.69 6.81
N ALA A 400 -13.92 -10.53 5.86
CA ALA A 400 -12.70 -11.32 5.94
C ALA A 400 -11.44 -10.44 5.98
N ILE A 401 -11.28 -9.48 5.06
CA ILE A 401 -10.10 -8.61 5.03
C ILE A 401 -10.09 -7.64 6.22
N HIS A 402 -11.23 -7.08 6.61
CA HIS A 402 -11.32 -6.17 7.77
C HIS A 402 -11.16 -6.93 9.10
N TRP A 403 -11.54 -8.21 9.17
CA TRP A 403 -11.24 -9.12 10.29
C TRP A 403 -9.77 -9.54 10.30
N MET A 404 -9.18 -9.82 9.14
CA MET A 404 -7.75 -10.15 9.02
C MET A 404 -6.88 -8.97 9.45
N VAL A 405 -7.19 -7.76 8.97
CA VAL A 405 -6.58 -6.52 9.47
C VAL A 405 -6.75 -6.46 10.99
N ARG A 406 -7.98 -6.54 11.53
CA ARG A 406 -8.23 -6.49 12.99
C ARG A 406 -7.59 -7.60 13.83
N LYS A 407 -7.38 -8.78 13.28
CA LYS A 407 -6.76 -9.94 13.95
C LYS A 407 -5.23 -9.83 13.97
N LEU A 408 -4.65 -9.18 12.97
CA LEU A 408 -3.25 -8.72 13.02
C LEU A 408 -3.11 -7.51 13.96
N ASP A 409 -4.10 -6.61 13.96
CA ASP A 409 -4.21 -5.40 14.81
C ASP A 409 -4.31 -5.72 16.31
N SER A 410 -4.92 -6.85 16.69
CA SER A 410 -4.97 -7.33 18.08
C SER A 410 -3.63 -7.87 18.62
N THR A 411 -2.54 -7.73 17.86
CA THR A 411 -1.15 -7.91 18.32
C THR A 411 -0.39 -6.61 18.09
N SER A 412 0.80 -6.44 18.67
CA SER A 412 1.61 -5.22 18.48
C SER A 412 2.08 -4.96 17.03
N ALA A 413 1.64 -5.76 16.06
CA ALA A 413 1.97 -5.69 14.65
C ALA A 413 1.37 -4.48 13.90
N THR A 414 0.31 -3.81 14.36
CA THR A 414 -0.27 -2.69 13.57
C THR A 414 0.66 -1.50 13.42
N LYS A 415 1.53 -1.23 14.41
CA LYS A 415 2.61 -0.24 14.23
C LYS A 415 3.57 -0.62 13.10
N HIS A 416 3.72 -1.91 12.79
CA HIS A 416 4.58 -2.41 11.72
C HIS A 416 3.87 -2.52 10.35
N ILE A 417 2.55 -2.72 10.32
CA ILE A 417 1.75 -2.69 9.07
C ILE A 417 1.70 -1.28 8.44
N HIS A 418 2.05 -0.22 9.18
CA HIS A 418 2.05 1.17 8.70
C HIS A 418 3.38 1.93 8.84
N ASN A 419 4.41 1.38 9.49
CA ASN A 419 5.67 2.13 9.69
C ASN A 419 6.42 2.38 8.39
N GLU A 420 6.42 1.38 7.49
CA GLU A 420 7.28 1.34 6.31
C GLU A 420 6.44 0.96 5.09
N ARG A 421 5.81 1.95 4.44
CA ARG A 421 5.27 1.77 3.08
C ARG A 421 6.38 1.89 2.05
N LEU A 422 7.45 1.13 2.26
CA LEU A 422 8.37 0.82 1.18
C LEU A 422 7.64 -0.14 0.22
N GLN A 423 8.17 -0.35 -0.98
CA GLN A 423 7.56 -1.26 -1.94
C GLN A 423 8.66 -2.12 -2.53
N ALA A 424 8.51 -3.44 -2.44
CA ALA A 424 9.26 -4.31 -3.32
C ALA A 424 8.82 -4.10 -4.78
N ILE A 425 9.77 -4.21 -5.72
CA ILE A 425 9.56 -3.99 -7.16
C ILE A 425 10.02 -5.18 -7.97
N TYR A 426 9.30 -5.47 -9.06
CA TYR A 426 9.65 -6.47 -10.06
C TYR A 426 10.12 -5.81 -11.34
N LEU A 427 11.24 -6.30 -11.86
CA LEU A 427 11.83 -5.87 -13.12
C LEU A 427 11.96 -7.05 -14.09
N ARG A 428 11.65 -6.79 -15.37
CA ARG A 428 12.15 -7.59 -16.50
C ARG A 428 13.08 -6.72 -17.33
N THR A 429 14.33 -7.13 -17.52
CA THR A 429 15.27 -6.42 -18.41
C THR A 429 15.10 -6.86 -19.86
N SER A 430 15.45 -6.00 -20.81
CA SER A 430 15.27 -6.26 -22.25
C SER A 430 16.40 -7.10 -22.84
N ASP A 431 16.05 -8.04 -23.72
CA ASP A 431 16.94 -9.01 -24.39
C ASP A 431 18.19 -8.45 -25.08
N ARG A 432 18.22 -7.15 -25.40
CA ARG A 432 19.38 -6.50 -26.01
C ARG A 432 20.34 -6.03 -24.91
N MET A 433 21.51 -6.68 -24.85
CA MET A 433 22.72 -6.06 -24.28
C MET A 433 23.00 -4.74 -25.02
N ILE A 434 23.54 -3.77 -24.29
CA ILE A 434 24.02 -2.48 -24.78
C ILE A 434 25.54 -2.57 -24.94
#